data_AF-M7NMT9-F1
#
_entry.id   AF-M7NMT9-F1
#
_cell.length_a   1.000
_cell.length_b   1.000
_cell.length_c   1.000
_cell.angle_alpha   90.00
_cell.angle_beta   90.00
_cell.angle_gamma   90.00
#
_symmetry.space_group_name_H-M   'P 1'
#
loop_
_entity.id
_entity.type
_entity.pdbx_description
1 polymer ?
#
loop_
_entity_poly.entity_id
_entity_poly.type
_entity_poly.pdbx_seq_one_letter_code
_entity_poly.pdbx_strand_id
1 'polypeptide(L)'
;MYSNFQTKENPGYLSRFHEKSGQNHHFLRRSFSQISDKVEHEEQSRDTDSKILHLISSHKQIHMDEEDDIEKEKIFLMKQLQKTKDEIEKYRKEIYALERDKSEKKRRSHKNMNDLVESLLNSNNYFLENQPEPKIMANDTIISVLPISVENPIPQLRIFNQLNFHDTSNRIVSSEEHGHLIREHCLKGDCYNGHVFFDIKMLVDEGTLTVTFLDVKVSPWTYPELHDFLLLMMEEKNINNVFYGISSYSKLSTIRCDLFSRLSTKYPQLLSYDDYTFKMNKRLPEEFFGVQYLHFVHENGFELTLHWKIKMDNITADASSDISANPRYPETWELFDESKVLKKINDMFQKMIKYKGAYIASILLLSTLFQVDS
;
A
#
# COMPACT_ATOMS: atom_id res chain seq x y z
N MET A 1 -11.95 7.49 64.54
CA MET A 1 -11.07 8.67 64.67
C MET A 1 -11.02 9.35 63.31
N TYR A 2 -11.34 10.64 63.32
CA TYR A 2 -11.53 11.51 62.16
C TYR A 2 -10.23 11.81 61.40
N SER A 3 -10.32 11.97 60.08
CA SER A 3 -9.73 13.15 59.42
C SER A 3 -10.30 13.34 58.01
N ASN A 4 -11.01 14.46 57.86
CA ASN A 4 -11.54 15.02 56.62
C ASN A 4 -10.41 15.53 55.72
N PHE A 5 -10.46 15.26 54.43
CA PHE A 5 -9.75 16.05 53.41
C PHE A 5 -10.78 16.89 52.64
N GLN A 6 -10.77 18.20 52.93
CA GLN A 6 -11.50 19.22 52.19
C GLN A 6 -10.74 19.53 50.89
N THR A 7 -11.39 19.30 49.74
CA THR A 7 -10.99 19.83 48.45
C THR A 7 -11.39 21.30 48.36
N LYS A 8 -10.39 22.18 48.27
CA LYS A 8 -10.58 23.59 47.88
C LYS A 8 -10.69 23.65 46.35
N GLU A 9 -11.90 23.87 45.84
CA GLU A 9 -12.12 24.27 44.46
C GLU A 9 -11.59 25.70 44.25
N ASN A 10 -10.80 25.88 43.20
CA ASN A 10 -10.16 27.14 42.84
C ASN A 10 -10.93 27.72 41.63
N PRO A 11 -11.81 28.72 41.78
CA PRO A 11 -12.72 29.17 40.72
C PRO A 11 -12.07 30.06 39.64
N GLY A 12 -10.73 30.10 39.56
CA GLY A 12 -9.99 31.06 38.74
C GLY A 12 -9.63 30.63 37.31
N TYR A 13 -9.90 29.38 36.90
CA TYR A 13 -9.40 28.85 35.61
C TYR A 13 -10.40 28.90 34.45
N LEU A 14 -11.70 29.06 34.71
CA LEU A 14 -12.74 29.02 33.66
C LEU A 14 -12.87 30.32 32.84
N SER A 15 -12.39 31.45 33.36
CA SER A 15 -12.58 32.76 32.70
C SER A 15 -11.53 33.08 31.62
N ARG A 16 -10.41 32.35 31.53
CA ARG A 16 -9.40 32.53 30.47
C ARG A 16 -9.57 31.60 29.26
N PHE A 17 -10.49 30.64 29.31
CA PHE A 17 -10.74 29.69 28.21
C PHE A 17 -11.55 30.29 27.06
N HIS A 18 -12.38 31.31 27.31
CA HIS A 18 -13.28 31.85 26.29
C HIS A 18 -12.63 32.79 25.26
N GLU A 19 -11.48 33.40 25.57
CA GLU A 19 -10.86 34.38 24.66
C GLU A 19 -9.83 33.77 23.68
N LYS A 20 -9.27 32.58 23.97
CA LYS A 20 -8.23 31.95 23.12
C LYS A 20 -8.73 30.87 22.16
N SER A 21 -9.95 30.33 22.31
CA SER A 21 -10.48 29.31 21.38
C SER A 21 -10.87 29.88 20.02
N GLY A 22 -11.33 31.13 19.97
CA GLY A 22 -11.80 31.77 18.73
C GLY A 22 -10.72 31.99 17.67
N GLN A 23 -9.46 32.21 18.07
CA GLN A 23 -8.37 32.49 17.12
C GLN A 23 -7.81 31.23 16.45
N ASN A 24 -7.80 30.08 17.15
CA ASN A 24 -7.34 28.81 16.57
C ASN A 24 -8.40 28.15 15.66
N HIS A 25 -9.69 28.47 15.84
CA HIS A 25 -10.79 27.94 15.02
C HIS A 25 -10.83 28.50 13.59
N HIS A 26 -10.45 29.75 13.39
CA HIS A 26 -10.45 30.35 12.05
C HIS A 26 -9.32 29.82 11.14
N PHE A 27 -8.25 29.27 11.71
CA PHE A 27 -7.09 28.84 10.94
C PHE A 27 -7.23 27.41 10.40
N LEU A 28 -7.72 26.46 11.21
CA LEU A 28 -8.01 25.10 10.74
C LEU A 28 -8.99 25.11 9.56
N ARG A 29 -10.01 25.99 9.61
CA ARG A 29 -10.96 26.18 8.50
C ARG A 29 -10.29 26.68 7.20
N ARG A 30 -9.25 27.52 7.29
CA ARG A 30 -8.52 28.04 6.11
C ARG A 30 -7.58 27.01 5.49
N SER A 31 -6.87 26.23 6.31
CA SER A 31 -5.92 25.22 5.80
C SER A 31 -6.62 24.05 5.12
N PHE A 32 -7.80 23.63 5.60
CA PHE A 32 -8.56 22.54 4.99
C PHE A 32 -9.37 22.96 3.74
N SER A 33 -9.84 24.22 3.66
CA SER A 33 -10.55 24.75 2.49
C SER A 33 -9.65 24.81 1.24
N GLN A 34 -8.38 25.20 1.38
CA GLN A 34 -7.45 25.32 0.24
C GLN A 34 -7.09 23.99 -0.44
N ILE A 35 -7.34 22.86 0.23
CA ILE A 35 -7.09 21.52 -0.31
C ILE A 35 -8.34 20.98 -1.03
N SER A 36 -9.54 21.36 -0.59
CA SER A 36 -10.82 20.96 -1.21
C SER A 36 -11.01 21.61 -2.58
N ASP A 37 -10.74 22.91 -2.70
CA ASP A 37 -10.98 23.68 -3.92
C ASP A 37 -10.07 23.24 -5.10
N LYS A 38 -8.94 22.59 -4.81
CA LYS A 38 -8.05 22.06 -5.85
C LYS A 38 -8.51 20.73 -6.44
N VAL A 39 -9.37 19.99 -5.75
CA VAL A 39 -9.85 18.68 -6.20
C VAL A 39 -11.13 18.83 -7.03
N GLU A 40 -11.99 19.79 -6.71
CA GLU A 40 -13.24 20.04 -7.46
C GLU A 40 -13.01 20.65 -8.85
N HIS A 41 -11.91 21.37 -9.05
CA HIS A 41 -11.58 21.96 -10.35
C HIS A 41 -11.09 20.95 -11.42
N GLU A 42 -10.72 19.72 -11.04
CA GLU A 42 -10.35 18.67 -12.01
C GLU A 42 -11.54 17.82 -12.48
N GLU A 43 -12.68 17.79 -11.77
CA GLU A 43 -13.85 16.99 -12.15
C GLU A 43 -14.85 17.73 -13.06
N GLN A 44 -14.82 19.06 -13.13
CA GLN A 44 -15.77 19.85 -13.92
C GLN A 44 -15.41 20.04 -15.41
N SER A 45 -14.32 19.45 -15.90
CA SER A 45 -13.89 19.63 -17.30
C SER A 45 -14.47 18.61 -18.30
N ARG A 46 -15.53 17.86 -17.94
CA ARG A 46 -16.08 16.79 -18.78
C ARG A 46 -17.53 16.92 -19.27
N ASP A 47 -18.28 17.93 -18.84
CA ASP A 47 -19.66 18.12 -19.32
C ASP A 47 -19.86 19.49 -19.96
N THR A 48 -19.55 19.57 -21.26
CA THR A 48 -20.09 20.62 -22.13
C THR A 48 -20.68 19.96 -23.36
N ASP A 49 -21.95 19.56 -23.28
CA ASP A 49 -22.82 19.38 -24.45
C ASP A 49 -24.29 19.44 -24.03
N SER A 50 -24.82 20.65 -23.92
CA SER A 50 -26.26 20.92 -23.87
C SER A 50 -26.53 22.39 -24.16
N LYS A 51 -26.32 22.78 -25.41
CA LYS A 51 -26.88 24.00 -25.99
C LYS A 51 -27.61 23.62 -27.26
N ILE A 52 -28.92 23.41 -27.16
CA ILE A 52 -29.94 23.67 -28.19
C ILE A 52 -31.29 23.52 -27.49
N LEU A 53 -32.24 24.39 -27.84
CA LEU A 53 -33.62 24.53 -27.35
C LEU A 53 -33.85 25.56 -26.23
N HIS A 54 -33.62 26.83 -26.57
CA HIS A 54 -34.58 27.87 -26.18
C HIS A 54 -34.76 28.81 -27.37
N LEU A 55 -35.96 28.85 -27.95
CA LEU A 55 -36.56 30.00 -28.64
C LEU A 55 -37.98 29.60 -29.09
N ILE A 56 -38.93 29.82 -28.18
CA ILE A 56 -40.33 30.06 -28.52
C ILE A 56 -40.53 31.57 -28.42
N SER A 57 -41.11 32.19 -29.45
CA SER A 57 -41.66 33.56 -29.43
C SER A 57 -42.57 33.71 -30.66
N SER A 58 -43.88 33.44 -30.57
CA SER A 58 -45.01 34.28 -30.10
C SER A 58 -45.65 35.20 -31.17
N HIS A 59 -46.91 34.88 -31.49
CA HIS A 59 -48.05 35.76 -31.85
C HIS A 59 -48.06 36.53 -33.19
N LYS A 60 -49.01 36.17 -34.08
CA LYS A 60 -50.19 37.01 -34.44
C LYS A 60 -51.15 36.27 -35.39
N GLN A 61 -52.44 36.26 -35.07
CA GLN A 61 -53.54 35.94 -35.99
C GLN A 61 -53.70 37.08 -37.03
N ILE A 62 -54.01 36.75 -38.28
CA ILE A 62 -55.02 37.44 -39.13
C ILE A 62 -55.39 36.49 -40.28
N HIS A 63 -56.71 36.35 -40.41
CA HIS A 63 -57.52 35.52 -41.28
C HIS A 63 -57.41 35.89 -42.77
N MET A 64 -57.68 34.89 -43.63
CA MET A 64 -58.09 35.00 -45.05
C MET A 64 -56.99 35.23 -46.10
N ASP A 65 -56.12 34.23 -46.28
CA ASP A 65 -55.66 33.70 -47.58
C ASP A 65 -54.96 32.33 -47.36
N GLU A 66 -55.40 31.61 -46.31
CA GLU A 66 -54.63 30.52 -45.72
C GLU A 66 -54.60 29.27 -46.61
N GLU A 67 -55.63 28.98 -47.41
CA GLU A 67 -55.68 27.70 -48.12
C GLU A 67 -54.68 27.62 -49.28
N ASP A 68 -54.58 28.68 -50.10
CA ASP A 68 -53.63 28.74 -51.22
C ASP A 68 -52.17 28.91 -50.75
N ASP A 69 -51.95 29.62 -49.64
CA ASP A 69 -50.61 29.81 -49.10
C ASP A 69 -50.14 28.59 -48.28
N ILE A 70 -51.04 27.88 -47.58
CA ILE A 70 -50.75 26.56 -46.98
C ILE A 70 -50.46 25.54 -48.08
N GLU A 71 -51.16 25.56 -49.22
CA GLU A 71 -50.85 24.65 -50.33
C GLU A 71 -49.48 24.94 -50.96
N LYS A 72 -49.13 26.22 -51.18
CA LYS A 72 -47.79 26.60 -51.65
C LYS A 72 -46.71 26.22 -50.64
N GLU A 73 -46.95 26.42 -49.34
CA GLU A 73 -46.04 26.05 -48.27
C GLU A 73 -45.88 24.53 -48.18
N LYS A 74 -46.96 23.76 -48.33
CA LYS A 74 -46.94 22.30 -48.40
C LYS A 74 -46.15 21.78 -49.59
N ILE A 75 -46.30 22.39 -50.77
CA ILE A 75 -45.52 22.06 -51.97
C ILE A 75 -44.04 22.39 -51.76
N PHE A 76 -43.74 23.54 -51.15
CA PHE A 76 -42.37 23.95 -50.84
C PHE A 76 -41.71 23.00 -49.83
N LEU A 77 -42.42 22.63 -48.76
CA LEU A 77 -41.97 21.67 -47.74
C LEU A 77 -41.81 20.26 -48.32
N MET A 78 -42.71 19.80 -49.20
CA MET A 78 -42.53 18.53 -49.92
C MET A 78 -41.27 18.54 -50.77
N LYS A 79 -40.97 19.66 -51.45
CA LYS A 79 -39.77 19.79 -52.26
C LYS A 79 -38.50 19.80 -51.40
N GLN A 80 -38.53 20.44 -50.22
CA GLN A 80 -37.42 20.35 -49.26
C GLN A 80 -37.27 18.95 -48.67
N LEU A 81 -38.37 18.27 -48.34
CA LEU A 81 -38.35 16.89 -47.87
C LEU A 81 -37.78 15.94 -48.91
N GLN A 82 -38.09 16.16 -50.19
CA GLN A 82 -37.50 15.36 -51.25
C GLN A 82 -36.00 15.64 -51.39
N LYS A 83 -35.60 16.91 -51.37
CA LYS A 83 -34.19 17.30 -51.43
C LYS A 83 -33.38 16.70 -50.26
N THR A 84 -33.92 16.75 -49.05
CA THR A 84 -33.29 16.17 -47.86
C THR A 84 -33.26 14.65 -47.92
N LYS A 85 -34.30 13.98 -48.45
CA LYS A 85 -34.27 12.54 -48.72
C LYS A 85 -33.18 12.16 -49.72
N ASP A 86 -33.04 12.91 -50.80
CA ASP A 86 -32.03 12.66 -51.83
C ASP A 86 -30.61 12.87 -51.26
N GLU A 87 -30.41 13.89 -50.41
CA GLU A 87 -29.14 14.12 -49.69
C GLU A 87 -28.83 13.00 -48.70
N ILE A 88 -29.82 12.52 -47.93
CA ILE A 88 -29.64 11.38 -47.03
C ILE A 88 -29.26 10.12 -47.81
N GLU A 89 -29.89 9.86 -48.95
CA GLU A 89 -29.56 8.70 -49.78
C GLU A 89 -28.14 8.81 -50.37
N LYS A 90 -27.72 10.00 -50.76
CA LYS A 90 -26.35 10.27 -51.21
C LYS A 90 -25.34 9.98 -50.10
N TYR A 91 -25.55 10.50 -48.88
CA TYR A 91 -24.66 10.23 -47.75
C TYR A 91 -24.63 8.76 -47.35
N ARG A 92 -25.76 8.05 -47.43
CA ARG A 92 -25.81 6.60 -47.19
C ARG A 92 -24.96 5.83 -48.19
N LYS A 93 -24.99 6.19 -49.47
CA LYS A 93 -24.15 5.57 -50.51
C LYS A 93 -22.66 5.87 -50.28
N GLU A 94 -22.33 7.08 -49.86
CA GLU A 94 -20.95 7.48 -49.55
C GLU A 94 -20.38 6.73 -48.33
N ILE A 95 -21.16 6.61 -47.26
CA ILE A 95 -20.79 5.81 -46.08
C ILE A 95 -20.55 4.35 -46.46
N TYR A 96 -21.44 3.76 -47.27
CA TYR A 96 -21.29 2.38 -47.71
C TYR A 96 -20.02 2.15 -48.56
N ALA A 97 -19.67 3.12 -49.41
CA ALA A 97 -18.42 3.09 -50.18
C ALA A 97 -17.18 3.19 -49.27
N LEU A 98 -17.20 4.10 -48.28
CA LEU A 98 -16.10 4.28 -47.34
C LEU A 98 -15.88 3.07 -46.42
N GLU A 99 -16.96 2.42 -45.96
CA GLU A 99 -16.86 1.20 -45.16
C GLU A 99 -16.25 0.04 -45.95
N ARG A 100 -16.62 -0.09 -47.23
CA ARG A 100 -16.04 -1.10 -48.12
C ARG A 100 -14.53 -0.87 -48.31
N ASP A 101 -14.11 0.35 -48.60
CA ASP A 101 -12.69 0.72 -48.73
C ASP A 101 -11.90 0.49 -47.44
N LYS A 102 -12.49 0.82 -46.29
CA LYS A 102 -11.85 0.60 -44.97
C LYS A 102 -11.67 -0.89 -44.68
N SER A 103 -12.65 -1.72 -45.03
CA SER A 103 -12.58 -3.18 -44.87
C SER A 103 -11.50 -3.80 -45.78
N GLU A 104 -11.36 -3.32 -47.01
CA GLU A 104 -10.33 -3.79 -47.94
C GLU A 104 -8.93 -3.37 -47.52
N LYS A 105 -8.74 -2.12 -47.05
CA LYS A 105 -7.47 -1.66 -46.47
C LYS A 105 -7.07 -2.48 -45.26
N LYS A 106 -8.02 -2.79 -44.36
CA LYS A 106 -7.76 -3.63 -43.18
C LYS A 106 -7.33 -5.05 -43.60
N ARG A 107 -8.00 -5.66 -44.57
CA ARG A 107 -7.63 -6.98 -45.12
C ARG A 107 -6.24 -6.98 -45.77
N ARG A 108 -5.88 -5.94 -46.53
CA ARG A 108 -4.53 -5.81 -47.14
C ARG A 108 -3.45 -5.64 -46.06
N SER A 109 -3.71 -4.84 -45.03
CA SER A 109 -2.77 -4.66 -43.91
C SER A 109 -2.54 -5.94 -43.09
N HIS A 110 -3.58 -6.75 -42.88
CA HIS A 110 -3.43 -8.02 -42.14
C HIS A 110 -2.68 -9.06 -42.96
N LYS A 111 -2.88 -9.11 -44.29
CA LYS A 111 -2.07 -9.96 -45.18
C LYS A 111 -0.59 -9.57 -45.13
N ASN A 112 -0.28 -8.29 -45.26
CA ASN A 112 1.11 -7.80 -45.20
C ASN A 112 1.80 -8.09 -43.85
N MET A 113 1.07 -8.05 -42.72
CA MET A 113 1.63 -8.45 -41.43
C MET A 113 1.89 -9.95 -41.35
N ASN A 114 0.97 -10.77 -41.84
CA ASN A 114 1.14 -12.21 -41.84
C ASN A 114 2.33 -12.64 -42.72
N ASP A 115 2.49 -12.03 -43.90
CA ASP A 115 3.62 -12.28 -44.80
C ASP A 115 4.96 -11.89 -44.15
N LEU A 116 4.98 -10.79 -43.37
CA LEU A 116 6.17 -10.37 -42.61
C LEU A 116 6.49 -11.33 -41.46
N VAL A 117 5.48 -11.78 -40.72
CA VAL A 117 5.65 -12.76 -39.64
C VAL A 117 6.16 -14.08 -40.19
N GLU A 118 5.61 -14.55 -41.31
CA GLU A 118 6.04 -15.78 -41.97
C GLU A 118 7.47 -15.66 -42.52
N SER A 119 7.84 -14.50 -43.06
CA SER A 119 9.22 -14.20 -43.46
C SER A 119 10.20 -14.18 -42.28
N LEU A 120 9.80 -13.61 -41.13
CA LEU A 120 10.63 -13.57 -39.92
C LEU A 120 10.80 -14.97 -39.31
N LEU A 121 9.74 -15.77 -39.25
CA LEU A 121 9.78 -17.14 -38.75
C LEU A 121 10.68 -18.02 -39.64
N ASN A 122 10.54 -17.91 -40.97
CA ASN A 122 11.39 -18.64 -41.91
C ASN A 122 12.85 -18.18 -41.84
N SER A 123 13.10 -16.88 -41.65
CA SER A 123 14.47 -16.37 -41.48
C SER A 123 15.10 -16.85 -40.17
N ASN A 124 14.34 -16.94 -39.08
CA ASN A 124 14.83 -17.51 -37.82
C ASN A 124 15.08 -19.01 -37.93
N ASN A 125 14.19 -19.77 -38.57
CA ASN A 125 14.39 -21.21 -38.77
C ASN A 125 15.62 -21.49 -39.65
N TYR A 126 15.80 -20.71 -40.73
CA TYR A 126 17.00 -20.79 -41.56
C TYR A 126 18.28 -20.45 -40.77
N PHE A 127 18.23 -19.46 -39.87
CA PHE A 127 19.36 -19.11 -39.02
C PHE A 127 19.68 -20.23 -38.02
N LEU A 128 18.68 -20.87 -37.42
CA LEU A 128 18.87 -21.98 -36.48
C LEU A 128 19.38 -23.25 -37.16
N GLU A 129 18.89 -23.58 -38.35
CA GLU A 129 19.30 -24.79 -39.09
C GLU A 129 20.67 -24.67 -39.75
N ASN A 130 21.11 -23.45 -40.10
CA ASN A 130 22.41 -23.20 -40.75
C ASN A 130 23.47 -22.60 -39.83
N GLN A 131 23.20 -22.46 -38.53
CA GLN A 131 24.27 -22.26 -37.56
C GLN A 131 25.05 -23.58 -37.49
N PRO A 132 26.35 -23.61 -37.84
CA PRO A 132 27.16 -24.77 -37.53
C PRO A 132 27.11 -24.94 -36.02
N GLU A 133 26.67 -26.10 -35.52
CA GLU A 133 26.76 -26.42 -34.09
C GLU A 133 28.16 -26.03 -33.63
N PRO A 134 28.29 -25.11 -32.66
CA PRO A 134 29.60 -24.70 -32.22
C PRO A 134 30.24 -25.95 -31.63
N LYS A 135 31.22 -26.51 -32.36
CA LYS A 135 32.12 -27.51 -31.80
C LYS A 135 32.82 -26.81 -30.65
N ILE A 136 32.36 -27.07 -29.43
CA ILE A 136 33.01 -26.63 -28.21
C ILE A 136 34.34 -27.39 -28.16
N MET A 137 35.34 -26.85 -28.85
CA MET A 137 36.73 -27.15 -28.56
C MET A 137 36.96 -26.53 -27.19
N ALA A 138 37.13 -27.36 -26.17
CA ALA A 138 37.54 -26.95 -24.84
C ALA A 138 38.93 -26.31 -24.95
N ASN A 139 38.95 -25.03 -25.33
CA ASN A 139 40.08 -24.16 -25.09
C ASN A 139 39.91 -23.67 -23.65
N ASP A 140 40.90 -23.95 -22.80
CA ASP A 140 41.00 -23.58 -21.38
C ASP A 140 41.02 -22.05 -21.12
N THR A 141 40.54 -21.23 -22.05
CA THR A 141 40.54 -19.76 -22.01
C THR A 141 39.15 -19.13 -21.97
N ILE A 142 38.08 -19.92 -21.93
CA ILE A 142 36.74 -19.39 -21.65
C ILE A 142 36.52 -19.43 -20.13
N ILE A 143 36.34 -18.26 -19.52
CA ILE A 143 35.99 -18.11 -18.10
C ILE A 143 34.70 -18.89 -17.87
N SER A 144 34.79 -19.98 -17.10
CA SER A 144 33.64 -20.80 -16.72
C SER A 144 32.56 -19.93 -16.07
N VAL A 145 31.32 -20.04 -16.56
CA VAL A 145 30.13 -19.37 -16.02
C VAL A 145 29.62 -20.11 -14.76
N LEU A 146 30.26 -21.20 -14.35
CA LEU A 146 29.92 -21.88 -13.10
C LEU A 146 30.28 -21.00 -11.90
N PRO A 147 29.47 -21.02 -10.82
CA PRO A 147 29.78 -20.31 -9.59
C PRO A 147 31.20 -20.66 -9.13
N ILE A 148 32.04 -19.64 -8.97
CA ILE A 148 33.41 -19.80 -8.50
C ILE A 148 33.34 -20.48 -7.13
N SER A 149 33.99 -21.65 -6.97
CA SER A 149 34.03 -22.33 -5.68
C SER A 149 34.89 -21.50 -4.73
N VAL A 150 34.25 -20.78 -3.82
CA VAL A 150 34.95 -20.01 -2.79
C VAL A 150 35.29 -20.96 -1.63
N GLU A 151 36.54 -20.95 -1.17
CA GLU A 151 37.02 -21.80 -0.07
C GLU A 151 36.19 -21.63 1.21
N ASN A 152 35.64 -20.44 1.45
CA ASN A 152 34.69 -20.20 2.52
C ASN A 152 33.49 -19.38 2.02
N PRO A 153 32.33 -20.01 1.74
CA PRO A 153 31.14 -19.32 1.27
C PRO A 153 30.41 -18.56 2.40
N ILE A 154 30.68 -18.86 3.67
CA ILE A 154 29.90 -18.35 4.81
C ILE A 154 29.90 -16.81 4.88
N PRO A 155 31.04 -16.10 4.77
CA PRO A 155 31.05 -14.65 4.79
C PRO A 155 30.25 -14.01 3.65
N GLN A 156 30.23 -14.66 2.47
CA GLN A 156 29.47 -14.17 1.33
C GLN A 156 27.98 -14.37 1.52
N LEU A 157 27.56 -15.51 2.10
CA LEU A 157 26.16 -15.79 2.41
C LEU A 157 25.60 -14.86 3.51
N ARG A 158 26.44 -14.38 4.44
CA ARG A 158 26.06 -13.39 5.45
C ARG A 158 25.71 -12.02 4.88
N ILE A 159 26.16 -11.69 3.66
CA ILE A 159 25.80 -10.42 3.01
C ILE A 159 24.31 -10.41 2.63
N PHE A 160 23.77 -11.58 2.29
CA PHE A 160 22.40 -11.72 1.80
C PHE A 160 21.38 -11.98 2.92
N ASN A 161 21.85 -12.47 4.07
CA ASN A 161 20.99 -12.91 5.15
C ASN A 161 21.29 -12.15 6.44
N GLN A 162 20.25 -11.58 7.05
CA GLN A 162 20.33 -10.95 8.37
C GLN A 162 20.20 -11.95 9.52
N LEU A 163 20.17 -13.24 9.19
CA LEU A 163 20.13 -14.37 10.11
C LEU A 163 21.55 -14.72 10.54
N ASN A 164 21.79 -14.65 11.84
CA ASN A 164 23.02 -15.06 12.48
C ASN A 164 22.76 -16.37 13.24
N PHE A 165 23.45 -17.44 12.86
CA PHE A 165 23.36 -18.72 13.54
C PHE A 165 24.49 -18.84 14.56
N HIS A 166 24.15 -19.08 15.83
CA HIS A 166 25.11 -19.24 16.91
C HIS A 166 25.39 -20.70 17.21
N ASP A 167 24.36 -21.54 17.17
CA ASP A 167 24.43 -22.95 17.53
C ASP A 167 23.65 -23.77 16.52
N THR A 168 24.34 -24.78 15.97
CA THR A 168 23.79 -25.73 15.01
C THR A 168 24.19 -27.10 15.48
N SER A 169 23.25 -27.80 16.11
CA SER A 169 23.47 -29.18 16.55
C SER A 169 22.71 -30.14 15.65
N ASN A 170 23.42 -31.14 15.14
CA ASN A 170 22.84 -32.19 14.32
C ASN A 170 22.98 -33.52 15.07
N ARG A 171 21.88 -34.24 15.27
CA ARG A 171 21.85 -35.54 15.93
C ARG A 171 21.06 -36.53 15.09
N ILE A 172 21.59 -37.73 14.90
CA ILE A 172 20.83 -38.82 14.28
C ILE A 172 19.97 -39.46 15.37
N VAL A 173 18.65 -39.46 15.21
CA VAL A 173 17.70 -39.87 16.25
C VAL A 173 17.21 -41.30 16.05
N SER A 174 17.05 -41.74 14.80
CA SER A 174 16.72 -43.13 14.50
C SER A 174 17.31 -43.56 13.15
N SER A 175 17.90 -44.74 13.18
CA SER A 175 18.14 -45.59 12.02
C SER A 175 17.36 -46.88 12.31
N GLU A 176 16.60 -47.39 11.32
CA GLU A 176 15.76 -48.61 11.36
C GLU A 176 14.30 -48.31 11.80
N GLU A 177 13.28 -48.47 10.95
CA GLU A 177 12.80 -49.73 10.32
C GLU A 177 12.65 -49.71 8.78
N HIS A 178 12.90 -48.58 8.10
CA HIS A 178 12.67 -48.43 6.64
C HIS A 178 13.93 -48.04 5.83
N GLY A 179 15.13 -48.14 6.42
CA GLY A 179 16.39 -47.79 5.75
C GLY A 179 16.63 -46.29 5.55
N HIS A 180 15.74 -45.44 6.05
CA HIS A 180 15.88 -43.99 6.01
C HIS A 180 16.43 -43.45 7.35
N LEU A 181 17.40 -42.54 7.26
CA LEU A 181 18.04 -41.91 8.41
C LEU A 181 17.23 -40.67 8.81
N ILE A 182 16.76 -40.61 10.06
CA ILE A 182 16.10 -39.41 10.59
C ILE A 182 17.11 -38.60 11.39
N ARG A 183 17.33 -37.36 10.95
CA ARG A 183 18.24 -36.40 11.57
C ARG A 183 17.46 -35.28 12.25
N GLU A 184 17.75 -35.07 13.51
CA GLU A 184 17.34 -33.90 14.27
C GLU A 184 18.33 -32.77 14.07
N HIS A 185 17.81 -31.62 13.69
CA HIS A 185 18.53 -30.36 13.60
C HIS A 185 17.97 -29.40 14.62
N CYS A 186 18.81 -28.89 15.52
CA CYS A 186 18.48 -27.74 16.36
C CYS A 186 19.32 -26.56 15.90
N LEU A 187 18.64 -25.47 15.54
CA LEU A 187 19.22 -24.24 15.01
C LEU A 187 18.84 -23.09 15.93
N LYS A 188 19.85 -22.43 16.51
CA LYS A 188 19.64 -21.24 17.33
C LYS A 188 20.38 -20.07 16.71
N GLY A 189 19.71 -18.92 16.74
CA GLY A 189 20.25 -17.73 16.14
C GLY A 189 19.49 -16.49 16.53
N ASP A 190 19.91 -15.39 15.92
CA ASP A 190 19.30 -14.09 16.04
C ASP A 190 19.20 -13.40 14.67
N CYS A 191 18.31 -12.43 14.61
CA CYS A 191 18.18 -11.52 13.48
C CYS A 191 18.49 -10.10 13.95
N TYR A 192 19.11 -9.31 13.05
CA TYR A 192 19.34 -7.88 13.23
C TYR A 192 20.00 -7.54 14.58
N ASN A 193 21.29 -7.79 14.70
CA ASN A 193 22.12 -7.41 15.86
C ASN A 193 21.63 -7.95 17.22
N GLY A 194 20.99 -9.12 17.26
CA GLY A 194 20.62 -9.76 18.52
C GLY A 194 19.24 -9.39 19.06
N HIS A 195 18.39 -8.71 18.29
CA HIS A 195 17.10 -8.28 18.81
C HIS A 195 16.03 -9.37 18.73
N VAL A 196 15.96 -10.10 17.62
CA VAL A 196 15.00 -11.21 17.43
C VAL A 196 15.72 -12.54 17.52
N PHE A 197 15.59 -13.23 18.65
CA PHE A 197 16.08 -14.60 18.82
C PHE A 197 15.11 -15.63 18.27
N PHE A 198 15.66 -16.70 17.69
CA PHE A 198 14.94 -17.89 17.28
C PHE A 198 15.65 -19.17 17.73
N ASP A 199 14.86 -20.19 18.08
CA ASP A 199 15.28 -21.57 18.38
C ASP A 199 14.36 -22.50 17.60
N ILE A 200 14.92 -23.17 16.60
CA ILE A 200 14.18 -24.01 15.65
C ILE A 200 14.68 -25.43 15.80
N LYS A 201 13.75 -26.36 16.00
CA LYS A 201 14.01 -27.80 16.03
C LYS A 201 13.26 -28.46 14.90
N MET A 202 13.96 -29.21 14.06
CA MET A 202 13.35 -29.95 12.96
C MET A 202 13.87 -31.37 12.88
N LEU A 203 12.98 -32.29 12.53
CA LEU A 203 13.33 -33.67 12.19
C LEU A 203 13.24 -33.82 10.67
N VAL A 204 14.34 -34.23 10.04
CA VAL A 204 14.44 -34.42 8.59
C VAL A 204 14.67 -35.88 8.30
N ASP A 205 13.85 -36.44 7.41
CA ASP A 205 14.07 -37.76 6.84
C ASP A 205 15.02 -37.61 5.63
N GLU A 206 16.22 -38.18 5.73
CA GLU A 206 17.24 -38.12 4.66
C GLU A 206 16.86 -38.95 3.42
N GLY A 207 15.96 -39.92 3.56
CA GLY A 207 15.52 -40.76 2.45
C GLY A 207 14.58 -40.04 1.49
N THR A 208 13.60 -39.34 2.06
CA THR A 208 12.58 -38.59 1.31
C THR A 208 12.92 -37.11 1.17
N LEU A 209 13.93 -36.61 1.91
CA LEU A 209 14.28 -35.20 2.04
C LEU A 209 13.09 -34.36 2.52
N THR A 210 12.24 -34.92 3.40
CA THR A 210 11.07 -34.23 3.94
C THR A 210 11.22 -33.93 5.43
N VAL A 211 10.67 -32.80 5.86
CA VAL A 211 10.60 -32.41 7.27
C VAL A 211 9.41 -33.14 7.89
N THR A 212 9.66 -33.96 8.91
CA THR A 212 8.62 -34.74 9.61
C THR A 212 8.05 -33.99 10.81
N PHE A 213 8.87 -33.19 11.47
CA PHE A 213 8.50 -32.37 12.63
C PHE A 213 9.22 -31.03 12.58
N LEU A 214 8.52 -29.98 13.00
CA LEU A 214 9.04 -28.62 13.08
C LEU A 214 8.49 -27.93 14.34
N ASP A 215 9.37 -27.52 15.24
CA ASP A 215 9.08 -26.69 16.41
C ASP A 215 9.89 -25.40 16.32
N VAL A 216 9.22 -24.26 16.47
CA VAL A 216 9.81 -22.94 16.30
C VAL A 216 9.47 -22.07 17.50
N LYS A 217 10.53 -21.61 18.18
CA LYS A 217 10.43 -20.66 19.28
C LYS A 217 11.09 -19.36 18.86
N VAL A 218 10.40 -18.26 19.15
CA VAL A 218 10.86 -16.91 18.86
C VAL A 218 10.82 -16.06 20.12
N SER A 219 11.35 -14.85 20.04
CA SER A 219 11.39 -13.93 21.18
C SER A 219 9.98 -13.63 21.70
N PRO A 220 9.74 -13.61 23.04
CA PRO A 220 8.39 -13.54 23.57
C PRO A 220 7.56 -12.32 23.13
N TRP A 221 8.22 -11.20 22.90
CA TRP A 221 7.58 -9.96 22.47
C TRP A 221 7.08 -10.00 21.01
N THR A 222 7.51 -10.96 20.19
CA THR A 222 7.04 -11.13 18.81
C THR A 222 5.75 -11.94 18.74
N TYR A 223 5.37 -12.67 19.80
CA TYR A 223 4.18 -13.54 19.78
C TYR A 223 2.89 -12.83 19.35
N PRO A 224 2.58 -11.59 19.79
CA PRO A 224 1.34 -10.93 19.40
C PRO A 224 1.16 -10.71 17.88
N GLU A 225 2.24 -10.79 17.10
CA GLU A 225 2.24 -10.54 15.65
C GLU A 225 2.63 -11.78 14.83
N LEU A 226 3.52 -12.64 15.32
CA LEU A 226 4.02 -13.82 14.59
C LEU A 226 3.36 -15.13 14.98
N HIS A 227 2.70 -15.22 16.13
CA HIS A 227 2.33 -16.53 16.68
C HIS A 227 1.44 -17.34 15.74
N ASP A 228 0.36 -16.73 15.25
CA ASP A 228 -0.60 -17.39 14.36
C ASP A 228 0.06 -17.86 13.05
N PHE A 229 0.95 -17.04 12.51
CA PHE A 229 1.74 -17.38 11.31
C PHE A 229 2.69 -18.56 11.58
N LEU A 230 3.42 -18.55 12.70
CA LEU A 230 4.35 -19.62 13.04
C LEU A 230 3.63 -20.95 13.31
N LEU A 231 2.46 -20.91 13.97
CA LEU A 231 1.62 -22.10 14.18
C LEU A 231 1.26 -22.75 12.84
N LEU A 232 0.77 -21.96 11.89
CA LEU A 232 0.43 -22.46 10.55
C LEU A 232 1.66 -23.06 9.83
N MET A 233 2.80 -22.37 9.87
CA MET A 233 4.02 -22.86 9.22
C MET A 233 4.60 -24.13 9.88
N MET A 234 4.39 -24.31 11.19
CA MET A 234 4.75 -25.54 11.90
C MET A 234 3.85 -26.72 11.51
N GLU A 235 2.55 -26.46 11.30
CA GLU A 235 1.60 -27.48 10.78
C GLU A 235 1.93 -27.89 9.34
N GLU A 236 2.24 -26.91 8.48
CA GLU A 236 2.63 -27.12 7.08
C GLU A 236 4.08 -27.65 6.94
N LYS A 237 4.88 -27.58 8.02
CA LYS A 237 6.30 -27.98 8.06
C LYS A 237 7.16 -27.21 7.06
N ASN A 238 6.79 -25.96 6.76
CA ASN A 238 7.47 -25.13 5.78
C ASN A 238 8.57 -24.28 6.43
N ILE A 239 9.77 -24.86 6.52
CA ILE A 239 10.94 -24.22 7.13
C ILE A 239 11.38 -22.94 6.39
N ASN A 240 11.22 -22.89 5.07
CA ASN A 240 11.66 -21.77 4.26
C ASN A 240 10.85 -20.51 4.59
N ASN A 241 9.53 -20.66 4.68
CA ASN A 241 8.63 -19.58 5.05
C ASN A 241 8.85 -19.12 6.50
N VAL A 242 9.22 -20.02 7.41
CA VAL A 242 9.59 -19.64 8.79
C VAL A 242 10.80 -18.70 8.77
N PHE A 243 11.91 -19.09 8.14
CA PHE A 243 13.12 -18.26 8.13
C PHE A 243 12.92 -16.94 7.39
N TYR A 244 12.27 -16.99 6.22
CA TYR A 244 11.97 -15.78 5.46
C TYR A 244 11.04 -14.85 6.23
N GLY A 245 9.99 -15.39 6.85
CA GLY A 245 9.04 -14.63 7.65
C GLY A 245 9.67 -13.98 8.87
N ILE A 246 10.51 -14.70 9.63
CA ILE A 246 11.23 -14.13 10.77
C ILE A 246 12.18 -13.02 10.30
N SER A 247 12.89 -13.21 9.19
CA SER A 247 13.78 -12.18 8.63
C SER A 247 13.01 -10.94 8.16
N SER A 248 11.92 -11.12 7.43
CA SER A 248 11.06 -10.06 6.91
C SER A 248 10.41 -9.26 8.04
N TYR A 249 9.91 -9.96 9.06
CA TYR A 249 9.40 -9.34 10.28
C TYR A 249 10.46 -8.52 11.01
N SER A 250 11.65 -9.10 11.24
CA SER A 250 12.73 -8.44 11.98
C SER A 250 13.14 -7.13 11.33
N LYS A 251 13.15 -7.08 9.99
CA LYS A 251 13.41 -5.86 9.22
C LYS A 251 12.39 -4.77 9.52
N LEU A 252 11.10 -5.08 9.43
CA LEU A 252 10.04 -4.10 9.70
C LEU A 252 10.00 -3.68 11.17
N SER A 253 10.21 -4.61 12.10
CA SER A 253 10.24 -4.29 13.53
C SER A 253 11.39 -3.34 13.86
N THR A 254 12.55 -3.49 13.21
CA THR A 254 13.69 -2.56 13.38
C THR A 254 13.35 -1.17 12.85
N ILE A 255 12.69 -1.07 11.69
CA ILE A 255 12.24 0.21 11.12
C ILE A 255 11.21 0.89 12.04
N ARG A 256 10.24 0.13 12.56
CA ARG A 256 9.24 0.61 13.53
C ARG A 256 9.91 1.16 14.78
N CYS A 257 10.82 0.39 15.35
CA CYS A 257 11.62 0.73 16.53
C CYS A 257 12.41 2.04 16.33
N ASP A 258 13.13 2.18 15.22
CA ASP A 258 13.85 3.42 14.88
C ASP A 258 12.91 4.61 14.72
N LEU A 259 11.76 4.45 14.07
CA LEU A 259 10.75 5.51 13.94
C LEU A 259 10.20 5.93 15.32
N PHE A 260 9.81 4.98 16.17
CA PHE A 260 9.30 5.27 17.51
C PHE A 260 10.37 5.93 18.39
N SER A 261 11.61 5.47 18.32
CA SER A 261 12.74 6.10 19.00
C SER A 261 12.90 7.55 18.56
N ARG A 262 12.92 7.83 17.25
CA ARG A 262 13.05 9.20 16.73
C ARG A 262 11.88 10.09 17.14
N LEU A 263 10.63 9.62 16.99
CA LEU A 263 9.45 10.38 17.38
C LEU A 263 9.46 10.68 18.88
N SER A 264 9.83 9.69 19.70
CA SER A 264 9.93 9.90 21.13
C SER A 264 10.96 10.98 21.46
N THR A 265 12.17 10.90 20.91
CA THR A 265 13.24 11.89 21.15
C THR A 265 12.87 13.29 20.66
N LYS A 266 12.09 13.40 19.59
CA LYS A 266 11.67 14.68 19.02
C LYS A 266 10.52 15.34 19.79
N TYR A 267 9.59 14.54 20.31
CA TYR A 267 8.39 15.03 21.01
C TYR A 267 8.27 14.47 22.44
N PRO A 268 9.31 14.60 23.30
CA PRO A 268 9.28 14.03 24.65
C PRO A 268 8.14 14.58 25.51
N GLN A 269 7.77 15.85 25.31
CA GLN A 269 6.73 16.55 26.06
C GLN A 269 5.31 16.08 25.75
N LEU A 270 5.10 15.44 24.59
CA LEU A 270 3.79 14.97 24.16
C LEU A 270 3.53 13.51 24.57
N LEU A 271 4.52 12.78 25.07
CA LEU A 271 4.33 11.38 25.41
C LEU A 271 3.62 11.24 26.77
N SER A 272 2.60 10.38 26.82
CA SER A 272 1.89 10.06 28.06
C SER A 272 2.86 9.41 29.06
N TYR A 273 2.88 9.92 30.30
CA TYR A 273 3.68 9.36 31.39
C TYR A 273 3.14 7.99 31.84
N ASP A 274 1.85 7.72 31.71
CA ASP A 274 1.23 6.57 32.39
C ASP A 274 1.39 5.22 31.69
N ASP A 275 1.62 5.18 30.37
CA ASP A 275 1.70 3.90 29.63
C ASP A 275 3.11 3.27 29.63
N TYR A 276 4.17 4.03 29.95
CA TYR A 276 5.56 3.59 29.73
C TYR A 276 6.55 3.97 30.83
N THR A 277 6.14 4.61 31.92
CA THR A 277 7.09 5.04 32.96
C THR A 277 7.12 4.10 34.16
N PHE A 278 8.21 3.37 34.28
CA PHE A 278 8.95 3.36 35.55
C PHE A 278 10.47 3.23 35.41
N LYS A 279 11.06 2.99 34.21
CA LYS A 279 12.52 2.76 34.09
C LYS A 279 13.25 3.23 32.82
N MET A 280 12.67 4.03 31.93
CA MET A 280 13.37 4.39 30.67
C MET A 280 14.11 5.73 30.75
N ASN A 281 15.15 5.77 31.59
CA ASN A 281 16.15 6.83 31.59
C ASN A 281 17.20 6.51 30.51
N LYS A 282 17.11 7.22 29.38
CA LYS A 282 17.87 7.08 28.11
C LYS A 282 17.19 6.13 27.11
N ARG A 283 16.31 6.71 26.28
CA ARG A 283 15.57 6.04 25.21
C ARG A 283 16.53 5.45 24.18
N LEU A 284 16.88 4.17 24.36
CA LEU A 284 17.58 3.41 23.34
C LEU A 284 16.52 2.81 22.40
N PRO A 285 16.80 2.69 21.09
CA PRO A 285 15.86 2.11 20.15
C PRO A 285 15.31 0.76 20.62
N GLU A 286 16.17 -0.04 21.23
CA GLU A 286 15.93 -1.40 21.74
C GLU A 286 14.70 -1.52 22.67
N GLU A 287 14.30 -0.42 23.31
CA GLU A 287 13.16 -0.37 24.21
C GLU A 287 11.80 -0.42 23.49
N PHE A 288 11.78 -0.15 22.19
CA PHE A 288 10.56 -0.14 21.37
C PHE A 288 10.26 -1.47 20.67
N PHE A 289 11.07 -2.51 20.89
CA PHE A 289 10.76 -3.84 20.36
C PHE A 289 9.50 -4.41 21.02
N GLY A 290 8.58 -4.94 20.20
CA GLY A 290 7.27 -5.43 20.65
C GLY A 290 6.23 -4.34 20.92
N VAL A 291 6.61 -3.06 20.94
CA VAL A 291 5.67 -1.95 21.09
C VAL A 291 4.94 -1.74 19.77
N GLN A 292 3.60 -1.83 19.80
CA GLN A 292 2.75 -1.69 18.62
C GLN A 292 2.13 -0.30 18.49
N TYR A 293 2.25 0.55 19.50
CA TYR A 293 1.66 1.88 19.47
C TYR A 293 2.45 2.91 20.25
N LEU A 294 2.32 4.17 19.86
CA LEU A 294 2.88 5.32 20.56
C LEU A 294 1.76 6.31 20.85
N HIS A 295 1.57 6.65 22.13
CA HIS A 295 0.48 7.51 22.61
C HIS A 295 1.00 8.90 22.90
N PHE A 296 0.38 9.89 22.25
CA PHE A 296 0.66 11.30 22.43
C PHE A 296 -0.52 12.00 23.07
N VAL A 297 -0.27 12.84 24.07
CA VAL A 297 -1.27 13.55 24.86
C VAL A 297 -0.89 15.02 24.91
N HIS A 298 -1.87 15.88 24.73
CA HIS A 298 -1.72 17.33 24.86
C HIS A 298 -2.53 17.87 26.03
N GLU A 299 -2.10 19.00 26.58
CA GLU A 299 -2.70 19.65 27.75
C GLU A 299 -4.18 20.02 27.58
N ASN A 300 -4.67 20.09 26.34
CA ASN A 300 -6.07 20.40 26.01
C ASN A 300 -6.98 19.16 26.00
N GLY A 301 -6.47 17.99 26.36
CA GLY A 301 -7.21 16.72 26.34
C GLY A 301 -7.30 16.05 24.97
N PHE A 302 -6.61 16.57 23.95
CA PHE A 302 -6.45 15.88 22.69
C PHE A 302 -5.36 14.80 22.81
N GLU A 303 -5.67 13.60 22.34
CA GLU A 303 -4.80 12.45 22.35
C GLU A 303 -4.67 11.88 20.93
N LEU A 304 -3.51 11.34 20.61
CA LEU A 304 -3.26 10.66 19.35
C LEU A 304 -2.49 9.37 19.62
N THR A 305 -3.07 8.24 19.22
CA THR A 305 -2.40 6.95 19.27
C THR A 305 -1.96 6.55 17.87
N LEU A 306 -0.64 6.55 17.63
CA LEU A 306 -0.05 6.02 16.42
C LEU A 306 0.11 4.51 16.59
N HIS A 307 -0.68 3.71 15.89
CA HIS A 307 -0.52 2.26 15.84
C HIS A 307 0.35 1.85 14.66
N TRP A 308 1.24 0.89 14.88
CA TRP A 308 1.99 0.19 13.85
C TRP A 308 2.00 -1.31 14.15
N LYS A 309 1.08 -2.02 13.53
CA LYS A 309 0.99 -3.47 13.58
C LYS A 309 1.68 -4.08 12.38
N ILE A 310 2.50 -5.11 12.60
CA ILE A 310 3.10 -5.89 11.52
C ILE A 310 2.24 -7.13 11.31
N LYS A 311 1.84 -7.38 10.06
CA LYS A 311 1.02 -8.53 9.65
C LYS A 311 1.84 -9.43 8.73
N MET A 312 1.81 -10.73 8.98
CA MET A 312 2.45 -11.71 8.12
C MET A 312 1.45 -12.20 7.06
N ASP A 313 1.89 -12.29 5.81
CA ASP A 313 1.17 -13.05 4.79
C ASP A 313 1.47 -14.55 4.95
N ASN A 314 0.42 -15.35 5.03
CA ASN A 314 0.52 -16.79 5.25
C ASN A 314 1.09 -17.52 4.03
N ILE A 315 0.97 -16.96 2.83
CA ILE A 315 1.41 -17.62 1.58
C ILE A 315 2.87 -17.28 1.29
N THR A 316 3.19 -15.99 1.20
CA THR A 316 4.53 -15.52 0.81
C THR A 316 5.50 -15.41 1.99
N ALA A 317 5.00 -15.47 3.22
CA ALA A 317 5.74 -15.12 4.43
C ALA A 317 6.29 -13.69 4.43
N ASP A 318 5.78 -12.80 3.56
CA ASP A 318 6.13 -11.38 3.60
C ASP A 318 5.46 -10.69 4.78
N ALA A 319 6.26 -9.91 5.50
CA ALA A 319 5.77 -9.02 6.53
C ALA A 319 5.27 -7.71 5.89
N SER A 320 4.10 -7.25 6.31
CA SER A 320 3.48 -6.01 5.87
C SER A 320 3.20 -5.10 7.06
N SER A 321 3.25 -3.79 6.83
CA SER A 321 2.98 -2.79 7.87
C SER A 321 1.57 -2.25 7.75
N ASP A 322 0.81 -2.32 8.85
CA ASP A 322 -0.48 -1.66 9.02
C ASP A 322 -0.32 -0.53 10.06
N ILE A 323 -0.21 0.69 9.55
CA ILE A 323 0.06 1.88 10.34
C ILE A 323 -1.21 2.71 10.37
N SER A 324 -1.68 3.13 11.55
CA SER A 324 -2.87 3.99 11.67
C SER A 324 -2.66 5.06 12.73
N ALA A 325 -3.39 6.17 12.60
CA ALA A 325 -3.35 7.28 13.55
C ALA A 325 -4.75 7.51 14.10
N ASN A 326 -4.97 7.11 15.35
CA ASN A 326 -6.26 7.15 16.00
C ASN A 326 -6.33 8.35 16.95
N PRO A 327 -7.02 9.43 16.56
CA PRO A 327 -7.21 10.57 17.45
C PRO A 327 -8.30 10.24 18.48
N ARG A 328 -8.10 10.70 19.71
CA ARG A 328 -9.11 10.72 20.77
C ARG A 328 -9.21 12.15 21.29
N TYR A 329 -10.44 12.62 21.47
CA TYR A 329 -10.73 13.99 21.85
C TYR A 329 -12.00 14.03 22.70
N PRO A 330 -12.21 15.09 23.49
CA PRO A 330 -13.43 15.26 24.26
C PRO A 330 -14.66 15.27 23.35
N GLU A 331 -15.75 14.64 23.78
CA GLU A 331 -17.01 14.57 23.01
C GLU A 331 -17.56 15.95 22.64
N THR A 332 -17.29 16.96 23.47
CA THR A 332 -17.68 18.35 23.20
C THR A 332 -17.12 18.87 21.89
N TRP A 333 -15.96 18.39 21.43
CA TRP A 333 -15.35 18.82 20.17
C TRP A 333 -16.10 18.29 18.95
N GLU A 334 -16.76 17.13 19.06
CA GLU A 334 -17.56 16.58 17.96
C GLU A 334 -18.76 17.48 17.63
N LEU A 335 -19.31 18.18 18.63
CA LEU A 335 -20.40 19.15 18.44
C LEU A 335 -19.98 20.36 17.60
N PHE A 336 -18.68 20.68 17.56
CA PHE A 336 -18.15 21.82 16.83
C PHE A 336 -17.48 21.42 15.51
N ASP A 337 -17.30 20.12 15.24
CA ASP A 337 -16.74 19.61 13.98
C ASP A 337 -17.83 19.32 12.95
N GLU A 338 -18.47 20.39 12.45
CA GLU A 338 -19.52 20.30 11.40
C GLU A 338 -19.04 19.52 10.16
N SER A 339 -17.75 19.63 9.84
CA SER A 339 -17.09 19.00 8.69
C SER A 339 -16.64 17.55 8.91
N LYS A 340 -16.74 17.04 10.14
CA LYS A 340 -16.23 15.73 10.57
C LYS A 340 -14.76 15.50 10.19
N VAL A 341 -13.94 16.55 10.26
CA VAL A 341 -12.51 16.50 9.91
C VAL A 341 -11.74 15.62 10.89
N LEU A 342 -12.12 15.60 12.17
CA LEU A 342 -11.45 14.80 13.19
C LEU A 342 -11.55 13.30 12.89
N LYS A 343 -12.67 12.84 12.32
CA LYS A 343 -12.86 11.44 11.89
C LYS A 343 -12.03 11.09 10.65
N LYS A 344 -11.67 12.08 9.82
CA LYS A 344 -10.88 11.91 8.60
C LYS A 344 -9.37 11.94 8.84
N ILE A 345 -8.91 12.14 10.08
CA ILE A 345 -7.47 12.22 10.41
C ILE A 345 -6.72 10.96 9.98
N ASN A 346 -7.25 9.76 10.29
CA ASN A 346 -6.60 8.52 9.88
C ASN A 346 -6.53 8.39 8.35
N ASP A 347 -7.61 8.71 7.63
CA ASP A 347 -7.64 8.66 6.16
C ASP A 347 -6.62 9.62 5.53
N MET A 348 -6.52 10.83 6.08
CA MET A 348 -5.50 11.80 5.65
C MET A 348 -4.10 11.28 5.94
N PHE A 349 -3.89 10.67 7.12
CA PHE A 349 -2.62 10.06 7.48
C PHE A 349 -2.24 8.91 6.53
N GLN A 350 -3.18 8.03 6.16
CA GLN A 350 -2.95 6.99 5.15
C GLN A 350 -2.52 7.58 3.81
N LYS A 351 -3.15 8.67 3.36
CA LYS A 351 -2.74 9.37 2.14
C LYS A 351 -1.32 9.93 2.28
N MET A 352 -0.99 10.56 3.40
CA MET A 352 0.35 11.09 3.65
C MET A 352 1.43 10.00 3.66
N ILE A 353 1.16 8.82 4.23
CA ILE A 353 2.08 7.68 4.19
C ILE A 353 2.38 7.29 2.75
N LYS A 354 1.36 7.21 1.88
CA LYS A 354 1.54 6.85 0.46
C LYS A 354 2.42 7.84 -0.30
N TYR A 355 2.32 9.13 -0.01
CA TYR A 355 3.08 10.17 -0.74
C TYR A 355 4.45 10.50 -0.14
N LYS A 356 4.61 10.43 1.19
CA LYS A 356 5.80 10.92 1.90
C LYS A 356 6.50 9.88 2.76
N GLY A 357 5.92 8.68 2.90
CA GLY A 357 6.41 7.64 3.80
C GLY A 357 6.03 7.86 5.27
N ALA A 358 6.14 6.79 6.06
CA ALA A 358 5.65 6.74 7.45
C ALA A 358 6.31 7.78 8.37
N TYR A 359 7.62 8.00 8.25
CA TYR A 359 8.35 8.93 9.10
C TYR A 359 7.91 10.39 8.90
N ILE A 360 7.93 10.86 7.64
CA ILE A 360 7.56 12.24 7.33
C ILE A 360 6.07 12.46 7.59
N ALA A 361 5.21 11.49 7.25
CA ALA A 361 3.79 11.57 7.55
C ALA A 361 3.52 11.72 9.06
N SER A 362 4.24 10.97 9.90
CA SER A 362 4.08 11.03 11.36
C SER A 362 4.50 12.38 11.92
N ILE A 363 5.63 12.92 11.46
CA ILE A 363 6.10 14.26 11.88
C ILE A 363 5.10 15.34 11.47
N LEU A 364 4.64 15.34 10.21
CA LEU A 364 3.70 16.33 9.72
C LEU A 364 2.37 16.27 10.47
N LEU A 365 1.89 15.06 10.79
CA LEU A 365 0.68 14.89 11.55
C LEU A 365 0.84 15.47 12.96
N LEU A 366 1.92 15.11 13.66
CA LEU A 366 2.19 15.59 15.02
C LEU A 366 2.40 17.11 15.06
N SER A 367 3.16 17.69 14.13
CA SER A 367 3.37 19.14 14.08
C SER A 367 2.07 19.89 13.79
N THR A 368 1.20 19.34 12.95
CA THR A 368 -0.08 19.99 12.60
C THR A 368 -1.08 19.93 13.75
N LEU A 369 -1.16 18.78 14.45
CA LEU A 369 -2.14 18.59 15.52
C LEU A 369 -1.73 19.26 16.84
N PHE A 370 -0.44 19.23 17.17
CA PHE A 370 0.06 19.71 18.45
C PHE A 370 0.76 21.07 18.37
N GLN A 371 0.84 21.68 17.19
CA GLN A 371 1.49 22.99 16.96
C GLN A 371 2.92 23.07 17.51
N VAL A 372 3.64 21.94 17.53
CA VAL A 372 5.04 21.91 17.93
C VAL A 372 5.87 22.21 16.69
N ASP A 373 6.69 23.27 16.77
CA ASP A 373 7.59 23.67 15.69
C ASP A 373 8.47 22.48 15.25
N SER A 374 8.52 22.25 13.93
CA SER A 374 9.10 21.05 13.31
C SER A 374 10.61 21.09 13.18
#